data_AF-A0A0R1U7P0-F1
#
_entry.id   AF-A0A0R1U7P0-F1
#
_cell.length_a   1.000
_cell.length_b   1.000
_cell.length_c   1.000
_cell.angle_alpha   90.00
_cell.angle_beta   90.00
_cell.angle_gamma   90.00
#
_symmetry.space_group_name_H-M   'P 1'
#
loop_
_entity.id
_entity.type
_entity.pdbx_description
1 polymer ?
#
loop_
_entity_poly.entity_id
_entity_poly.type
_entity_poly.pdbx_seq_one_letter_code
_entity_poly.pdbx_strand_id
1 'polypeptide(L)'
;MTLFALLLDLLAAGSWYIQAQTLTHGIFVVGMIVQSVIALILLGFTLGYRGRRNSRTWAADGGYHPFTIRYSVIVMSFLVNAIMIFLYYLNLTGRNAVIFD
;
A
#
# COMPACT_ATOMS: atom_id res chain seq x y z
N MET A 1 12.44 7.44 4.42
CA MET A 1 11.06 7.44 3.87
C MET A 1 10.90 6.32 2.86
N THR A 2 11.64 6.31 1.74
CA THR A 2 11.46 5.26 0.71
C THR A 2 11.83 3.84 1.16
N LEU A 3 12.96 3.64 1.85
CA LEU A 3 13.34 2.32 2.39
C LEU A 3 12.30 1.79 3.41
N PHE A 4 11.82 2.67 4.31
CA PHE A 4 10.79 2.31 5.29
C PHE A 4 9.46 1.94 4.62
N ALA A 5 9.08 2.61 3.53
CA ALA A 5 7.88 2.23 2.77
C ALA A 5 8.00 0.81 2.19
N LEU A 6 9.17 0.45 1.63
CA LEU A 6 9.41 -0.91 1.14
C LEU A 6 9.41 -1.97 2.25
N LEU A 7 9.96 -1.65 3.43
CA LEU A 7 9.90 -2.55 4.59
C LEU A 7 8.46 -2.78 5.06
N LEU A 8 7.63 -1.73 5.05
CA LEU A 8 6.22 -1.83 5.39
C LEU A 8 5.44 -2.67 4.36
N ASP A 9 5.75 -2.52 3.07
CA ASP A 9 5.16 -3.36 2.02
C ASP A 9 5.54 -4.84 2.21
N LEU A 10 6.79 -5.13 2.56
CA LEU A 10 7.23 -6.49 2.85
C LEU A 10 6.51 -7.07 4.08
N LEU A 11 6.27 -6.26 5.10
CA LEU A 11 5.51 -6.65 6.29
C LEU A 11 4.04 -6.93 5.92
N ALA A 12 3.42 -6.08 5.09
CA ALA A 12 2.06 -6.30 4.59
C ALA A 12 1.95 -7.56 3.72
N ALA A 13 2.94 -7.83 2.88
CA ALA A 13 3.00 -9.06 2.10
C ALA A 13 3.16 -10.30 3.00
N GLY A 14 4.01 -10.20 4.03
CA GLY A 14 4.22 -11.26 5.01
C GLY A 14 2.97 -11.54 5.85
N SER A 15 2.25 -10.50 6.28
CA SER A 15 0.99 -10.68 7.03
C SER A 15 -0.10 -11.29 6.15
N TRP A 16 -0.19 -10.89 4.88
CA TRP A 16 -1.10 -11.52 3.92
C TRP A 16 -0.77 -13.00 3.70
N TYR A 17 0.52 -13.35 3.54
CA TYR A 17 0.96 -14.73 3.34
C TYR A 17 0.58 -15.65 4.51
N ILE A 18 0.72 -15.17 5.75
CA ILE A 18 0.32 -15.92 6.94
C ILE A 18 -1.20 -16.17 6.95
N GLN A 19 -1.98 -15.14 6.59
CA GLN A 19 -3.44 -15.27 6.50
C GLN A 19 -3.85 -16.28 5.43
N ALA A 20 -3.22 -16.26 4.26
CA ALA A 20 -3.49 -17.18 3.17
C ALA A 20 -3.31 -18.66 3.57
N GLN A 21 -2.42 -18.97 4.52
CA GLN A 21 -2.21 -20.35 5.01
C GLN A 21 -3.09 -20.72 6.22
N THR A 22 -3.58 -19.75 6.97
CA THR A 22 -4.30 -19.98 8.23
C THR A 22 -5.57 -19.14 8.28
N LEU A 23 -6.45 -19.39 7.31
CA LEU A 23 -7.65 -18.60 7.16
C LEU A 23 -8.67 -18.93 8.26
N THR A 24 -8.62 -18.18 9.35
CA THR A 24 -9.67 -18.15 10.38
C THR A 24 -10.23 -16.74 10.46
N HIS A 25 -11.51 -16.62 10.84
CA HIS A 25 -12.17 -15.31 10.95
C HIS A 25 -11.40 -14.33 11.85
N GLY A 26 -10.82 -14.83 12.95
CA GLY A 26 -9.99 -14.01 13.84
C GLY A 26 -8.69 -13.51 13.19
N ILE A 27 -7.98 -14.39 12.46
CA ILE A 27 -6.72 -14.03 11.78
C ILE A 27 -6.98 -13.04 10.64
N PHE A 28 -8.09 -13.18 9.94
CA PHE A 28 -8.52 -12.25 8.90
C PHE A 28 -8.76 -10.84 9.44
N VAL A 29 -9.47 -10.69 10.57
CA VAL A 29 -9.71 -9.38 11.21
C VAL A 29 -8.40 -8.75 11.68
N VAL A 30 -7.50 -9.53 12.29
CA VAL A 30 -6.18 -9.06 12.71
C VAL A 30 -5.37 -8.57 11.50
N GLY A 31 -5.36 -9.33 10.41
CA GLY A 31 -4.69 -8.95 9.17
C GLY A 31 -5.20 -7.65 8.58
N MET A 32 -6.53 -7.46 8.55
CA MET A 32 -7.14 -6.23 8.09
C MET A 32 -6.72 -5.02 8.92
N ILE A 33 -6.68 -5.15 10.25
CA ILE A 33 -6.23 -4.09 11.14
C ILE A 33 -4.77 -3.74 10.85
N VAL A 34 -3.90 -4.75 10.74
CA VAL A 34 -2.48 -4.56 10.41
C VAL A 34 -2.31 -3.83 9.07
N GLN A 35 -3.03 -4.26 8.03
CA GLN A 35 -2.97 -3.64 6.71
C GLN A 35 -3.46 -2.19 6.73
N SER A 36 -4.52 -1.92 7.49
CA SER A 36 -5.06 -0.56 7.69
C SER A 36 -4.06 0.36 8.38
N VAL A 37 -3.39 -0.10 9.43
CA VAL A 37 -2.35 0.66 10.13
C VAL A 37 -1.18 0.95 9.20
N ILE A 38 -0.73 -0.04 8.43
CA ILE A 38 0.37 0.14 7.46
C ILE A 38 0.00 1.19 6.40
N ALA A 39 -1.21 1.13 5.85
CA ALA A 39 -1.66 2.10 4.86
C ALA A 39 -1.76 3.53 5.43
N LEU A 40 -2.19 3.69 6.70
CA LEU A 40 -2.21 5.00 7.37
C LEU A 40 -0.80 5.56 7.57
N ILE A 41 0.18 4.71 7.93
CA ILE A 41 1.58 5.12 8.04
C ILE A 41 2.12 5.55 6.67
N LEU A 42 1.84 4.77 5.61
CA LEU A 42 2.22 5.12 4.24
C LEU A 42 1.56 6.41 3.77
N LEU A 43 0.29 6.65 4.11
CA LEU A 43 -0.41 7.91 3.85
C LEU A 43 0.33 9.07 4.54
N GLY A 44 0.70 8.90 5.82
CA GLY A 44 1.54 9.86 6.54
C GLY A 44 2.86 10.16 5.83
N PHE A 45 3.52 9.14 5.26
CA PHE A 45 4.74 9.32 4.48
C PHE A 45 4.50 10.02 3.14
N THR A 46 3.38 9.77 2.45
CA THR A 46 3.04 10.47 1.20
C THR A 46 2.78 11.96 1.44
N LEU A 47 2.03 12.32 2.49
CA LEU A 47 1.69 13.69 2.84
C LEU A 47 2.88 14.44 3.46
N GLY A 48 3.62 13.76 4.34
CA GLY A 48 4.79 14.27 5.06
C GLY A 48 6.09 14.29 4.26
N TYR A 49 6.08 13.87 2.99
CA TYR A 49 7.29 13.89 2.16
C TYR A 49 7.75 15.33 1.91
N ARG A 50 8.84 15.71 2.59
CA ARG A 50 9.52 17.02 2.49
C ARG A 50 10.56 17.09 1.36
N GLY A 51 10.80 16.00 0.65
CA GLY A 51 11.71 15.95 -0.48
C GLY A 51 11.11 16.55 -1.76
N ARG A 52 11.92 16.62 -2.82
CA ARG A 52 11.48 17.09 -4.14
C ARG A 52 10.47 16.09 -4.72
N ARG A 53 9.20 16.46 -4.79
CA ARG A 53 8.11 15.60 -5.27
C ARG A 53 8.19 15.39 -6.78
N ASN A 54 8.55 16.44 -7.51
CA ASN A 54 8.63 16.43 -8.97
C ASN A 54 10.08 16.48 -9.44
N SER A 55 10.39 15.71 -10.48
CA SER A 55 11.67 15.76 -11.18
C SER A 55 11.88 17.15 -11.79
N ARG A 56 13.14 17.56 -11.89
CA ARG A 56 13.55 18.81 -12.54
C ARG A 56 13.50 18.72 -14.07
N THR A 57 13.49 17.50 -14.61
CA THR A 57 13.38 17.22 -16.03
C THR A 57 11.93 17.27 -16.48
N TRP A 58 11.68 17.89 -17.62
CA TRP A 58 10.41 17.83 -18.34
C TRP A 58 10.31 16.47 -19.01
N ALA A 59 9.14 15.83 -18.98
CA ALA A 59 8.89 14.70 -19.88
C ALA A 59 8.97 15.21 -21.33
N ALA A 60 9.70 14.50 -22.19
CA ALA A 60 9.99 14.91 -23.56
C ALA A 60 8.73 15.16 -24.42
N ASP A 61 7.58 14.61 -24.02
CA ASP A 61 6.35 14.58 -24.82
C ASP A 61 5.18 15.39 -24.24
N GLY A 62 5.38 16.23 -23.23
CA GLY A 62 4.35 17.19 -22.83
C GLY A 62 4.31 17.52 -21.35
N GLY A 63 4.67 18.76 -21.03
CA GLY A 63 4.11 19.59 -19.94
C GLY A 63 4.24 19.16 -18.49
N TYR A 64 4.43 17.87 -18.19
CA TYR A 64 4.34 17.33 -16.85
C TYR A 64 5.72 16.96 -16.31
N HIS A 65 5.97 17.33 -15.06
CA HIS A 65 7.14 16.87 -14.34
C HIS A 65 6.83 15.53 -13.66
N PRO A 66 7.48 14.42 -14.07
CA PRO A 66 7.26 13.13 -13.45
C PRO A 66 7.66 13.17 -11.97
N PHE A 67 7.01 12.36 -11.14
CA PHE A 67 7.41 12.20 -9.75
C PHE A 67 8.85 11.69 -9.66
N THR A 68 9.60 12.15 -8.65
CA THR A 68 10.92 11.57 -8.40
C THR A 68 10.79 10.09 -8.05
N ILE A 69 11.76 9.26 -8.45
CA ILE A 69 11.75 7.81 -8.20
C ILE A 69 11.47 7.50 -6.71
N ARG A 70 12.00 8.32 -5.81
CA ARG A 70 11.81 8.14 -4.36
C ARG A 70 10.38 8.41 -3.89
N TYR A 71 9.69 9.37 -4.51
CA TYR A 71 8.31 9.70 -4.18
C TYR A 71 7.33 8.76 -4.88
N SER A 72 7.60 8.39 -6.14
CA SER A 72 6.77 7.43 -6.88
C SER A 72 6.70 6.07 -6.17
N VAL A 73 7.81 5.57 -5.63
CA VAL A 73 7.82 4.34 -4.84
C VAL A 73 6.89 4.45 -3.63
N ILE A 74 6.96 5.55 -2.86
CA ILE A 74 6.10 5.74 -1.68
C ILE A 74 4.61 5.80 -2.07
N VAL A 75 4.29 6.49 -3.17
CA VAL A 75 2.91 6.59 -3.68
C VAL A 75 2.41 5.23 -4.16
N MET A 76 3.23 4.46 -4.87
CA MET A 76 2.86 3.12 -5.33
C MET A 76 2.67 2.16 -4.17
N SER A 77 3.55 2.18 -3.16
CA SER A 77 3.39 1.43 -1.91
C SER A 77 2.04 1.73 -1.25
N PHE A 78 1.69 3.01 -1.13
CA PHE A 78 0.39 3.42 -0.58
C PHE A 78 -0.79 2.90 -1.43
N LEU A 79 -0.72 3.06 -2.76
CA LEU A 79 -1.80 2.63 -3.66
C LEU A 79 -2.05 1.12 -3.57
N VAL A 80 -0.99 0.30 -3.58
CA VAL A 80 -1.11 -1.16 -3.49
C VAL A 80 -1.74 -1.56 -2.15
N ASN A 81 -1.29 -0.98 -1.03
CA ASN A 81 -1.88 -1.26 0.28
C ASN A 81 -3.33 -0.78 0.39
N ALA A 82 -3.67 0.36 -0.21
CA ALA A 82 -5.05 0.86 -0.24
C ALA A 82 -5.98 -0.05 -1.05
N ILE A 83 -5.51 -0.56 -2.20
CA ILE A 83 -6.24 -1.55 -3.00
C ILE A 83 -6.45 -2.83 -2.19
N MET A 84 -5.43 -3.31 -1.47
CA MET A 84 -5.58 -4.48 -0.62
C MET A 84 -6.67 -4.27 0.44
N ILE A 85 -6.67 -3.14 1.17
CA ILE A 85 -7.73 -2.83 2.16
C ILE A 85 -9.12 -2.83 1.51
N PHE A 86 -9.23 -2.27 0.31
CA PHE A 86 -10.48 -2.28 -0.44
C PHE A 86 -10.94 -3.71 -0.75
N LEU A 87 -10.03 -4.58 -1.18
CA LEU A 87 -10.33 -6.00 -1.38
C LEU A 87 -10.75 -6.67 -0.06
N TYR A 88 -10.10 -6.35 1.07
CA TYR A 88 -10.43 -6.89 2.39
C TYR A 88 -11.86 -6.52 2.78
N TYR A 89 -12.28 -5.30 2.47
CA TYR A 89 -13.66 -4.83 2.66
C TYR A 89 -14.67 -5.57 1.78
N LEU A 90 -14.32 -5.86 0.52
CA LEU A 90 -15.17 -6.66 -0.37
C LEU A 90 -15.35 -8.10 0.10
N ASN A 91 -14.29 -8.70 0.66
CA ASN A 91 -14.34 -10.02 1.26
C ASN A 91 -15.21 -10.04 2.53
N LEU A 92 -15.06 -9.04 3.41
CA LEU A 92 -15.91 -8.87 4.60
C LEU A 92 -17.41 -8.76 4.28
N THR A 93 -17.74 -7.98 3.24
CA THR A 93 -19.13 -7.73 2.87
C THR A 93 -19.78 -8.91 2.15
N GLY A 94 -19.05 -10.02 1.97
CA GLY A 94 -19.52 -11.23 1.29
C GLY A 94 -19.83 -11.02 -0.19
N ARG A 95 -19.41 -9.89 -0.77
CA ARG A 95 -19.68 -9.53 -2.17
C ARG A 95 -18.69 -10.20 -3.12
N ASN A 96 -17.45 -10.46 -2.67
CA ASN A 96 -16.43 -11.10 -3.50
C ASN A 96 -15.30 -11.71 -2.67
N ALA A 97 -14.97 -12.99 -2.90
CA ALA A 97 -13.93 -13.73 -2.16
C ALA A 97 -12.51 -13.61 -2.74
N VAL A 98 -12.27 -12.62 -3.61
CA VAL A 98 -11.04 -12.48 -4.44
C VAL A 98 -9.69 -12.57 -3.69
N ILE A 99 -9.63 -12.31 -2.38
CA ILE A 99 -8.38 -12.40 -1.60
C ILE A 99 -8.13 -13.82 -1.07
N PHE A 100 -9.19 -14.52 -0.70
CA PHE A 100 -9.13 -15.76 0.05
C PHE A 100 -10.25 -16.66 -0.46
N ASP A 101 -9.99 -17.32 -1.58
CA ASP A 101 -10.78 -18.45 -2.09
C ASP A 101 -10.26 -19.77 -1.49
#